data_AF-A0A351H7I7-F1
#
_entry.id   AF-A0A351H7I7-F1
#
_cell.length_a   1.000
_cell.length_b   1.000
_cell.length_c   1.000
_cell.angle_alpha   90.00
_cell.angle_beta   90.00
_cell.angle_gamma   90.00
#
_symmetry.space_group_name_H-M   'P 1'
#
loop_
_entity.id
_entity.type
_entity.pdbx_description
1 polymer ?
#
loop_
_entity_poly.entity_id
_entity_poly.type
_entity_poly.pdbx_seq_one_letter_code
_entity_poly.pdbx_strand_id
1 'polypeptide(L)'
;MENPTQLNKKIYNKNKSSMYEEIPQSSQSGEGTELTEILQNCELKSFESKTAQMLESAVRVLYYKQSIKLSGAVLPQSEIRNLLRKVNRDTLIDAVEVLRHNENEVQNPQGYLYSVILNAVNADYTSTLLELPDNMINREMLYASD
;
A
#
# COMPACT_ATOMS: atom_id res chain seq x y z
N MET A 1 -12.15 -57.21 -33.09
CA MET A 1 -13.46 -56.51 -33.15
C MET A 1 -13.49 -55.65 -31.90
N GLU A 2 -13.56 -54.33 -31.92
CA GLU A 2 -14.35 -53.43 -32.77
C GLU A 2 -13.62 -52.09 -33.05
N ASN A 3 -14.01 -51.49 -34.16
CA ASN A 3 -14.03 -50.06 -34.50
C ASN A 3 -15.32 -49.90 -35.36
N PRO A 4 -15.98 -48.75 -35.60
CA PRO A 4 -15.89 -47.38 -35.08
C PRO A 4 -17.25 -46.77 -34.66
N THR A 5 -17.30 -45.79 -33.75
CA THR A 5 -18.24 -44.65 -33.87
C THR A 5 -17.68 -43.45 -33.10
N GLN A 6 -16.85 -42.68 -33.79
CA GLN A 6 -16.87 -41.23 -33.64
C GLN A 6 -18.31 -40.77 -33.85
N LEU A 7 -18.86 -39.91 -32.98
CA LEU A 7 -19.51 -38.65 -33.35
C LEU A 7 -20.47 -38.18 -32.24
N ASN A 8 -20.09 -37.07 -31.62
CA ASN A 8 -20.98 -35.98 -31.20
C ASN A 8 -21.74 -36.11 -29.86
N LYS A 9 -21.04 -35.80 -28.77
CA LYS A 9 -21.45 -34.70 -27.89
C LYS A 9 -20.26 -33.79 -27.65
N LYS A 10 -20.02 -32.89 -28.62
CA LYS A 10 -19.42 -31.60 -28.31
C LYS A 10 -20.27 -30.95 -27.21
N ILE A 11 -19.59 -30.07 -26.46
CA ILE A 11 -20.10 -29.00 -25.58
C ILE A 11 -20.02 -29.36 -24.07
N TYR A 12 -19.25 -28.53 -23.36
CA TYR A 12 -18.82 -28.54 -21.94
C TYR A 12 -17.63 -29.48 -21.62
N ASN A 13 -16.38 -29.05 -21.42
CA ASN A 13 -15.84 -27.78 -20.94
C ASN A 13 -14.54 -27.39 -21.67
N LYS A 14 -14.57 -26.23 -22.31
CA LYS A 14 -13.43 -25.53 -22.88
C LYS A 14 -12.90 -24.55 -21.83
N ASN A 15 -11.66 -24.76 -21.41
CA ASN A 15 -10.66 -23.77 -20.96
C ASN A 15 -11.06 -22.75 -19.87
N LYS A 16 -10.42 -22.84 -18.70
CA LYS A 16 -9.62 -21.72 -18.18
C LYS A 16 -8.48 -22.19 -17.26
N SER A 17 -7.45 -22.77 -17.88
CA SER A 17 -6.09 -22.58 -17.39
C SER A 17 -5.70 -21.12 -17.66
N SER A 18 -5.29 -20.39 -16.63
CA SER A 18 -4.70 -19.05 -16.74
C SER A 18 -3.74 -18.91 -15.57
N MET A 19 -2.51 -19.40 -15.76
CA MET A 19 -1.31 -18.57 -15.85
C MET A 19 -1.08 -17.70 -14.61
N TYR A 20 -0.45 -18.29 -13.60
CA TYR A 20 0.68 -17.60 -13.00
C TYR A 20 1.86 -17.92 -13.92
N GLU A 21 2.14 -17.05 -14.89
CA GLU A 21 3.45 -17.06 -15.53
C GLU A 21 4.47 -16.76 -14.41
N GLU A 22 5.31 -17.74 -14.10
CA GLU A 22 6.49 -17.53 -13.28
C GLU A 22 7.36 -16.49 -13.98
N ILE A 23 7.40 -15.29 -13.42
CA ILE A 23 8.26 -14.21 -13.89
C ILE A 23 9.71 -14.69 -13.76
N PRO A 24 10.51 -14.71 -14.84
CA PRO A 24 11.88 -15.18 -14.78
C PRO A 24 12.69 -14.24 -13.88
N GLN A 25 13.20 -14.80 -12.78
CA GLN A 25 14.21 -14.20 -11.91
C GLN A 25 15.43 -13.80 -12.75
N SER A 26 15.46 -12.56 -13.22
CA SER A 26 16.65 -11.99 -13.84
C SER A 26 16.80 -10.54 -13.39
N SER A 27 17.83 -10.32 -12.57
CA SER A 27 18.42 -9.01 -12.20
C SER A 27 17.86 -8.30 -10.95
N GLN A 28 17.57 -8.99 -9.84
CA GLN A 28 16.89 -8.35 -8.70
C GLN A 28 17.36 -8.84 -7.31
N SER A 29 18.67 -8.83 -7.02
CA SER A 29 19.16 -9.24 -5.69
C SER A 29 19.00 -8.19 -4.58
N GLY A 30 18.62 -6.94 -4.90
CA GLY A 30 18.43 -5.86 -3.92
C GLY A 30 17.00 -5.32 -3.78
N GLU A 31 16.20 -5.26 -4.85
CA GLU A 31 14.82 -4.76 -4.73
C GLU A 31 13.86 -5.81 -4.15
N GLY A 32 14.14 -7.10 -4.36
CA GLY A 32 13.38 -8.18 -3.72
C GLY A 32 13.61 -8.23 -2.21
N THR A 33 14.78 -7.81 -1.73
CA THR A 33 15.10 -7.77 -0.30
C THR A 33 14.45 -6.57 0.38
N GLU A 34 14.51 -5.37 -0.22
CA GLU A 34 13.90 -4.15 0.35
C GLU A 34 12.38 -4.28 0.55
N LEU A 35 11.65 -4.73 -0.47
CA LEU A 35 10.20 -4.93 -0.32
C LEU A 35 9.87 -5.99 0.73
N THR A 36 10.71 -7.03 0.85
CA THR A 36 10.52 -8.07 1.87
C THR A 36 10.70 -7.50 3.28
N GLU A 37 11.72 -6.67 3.50
CA GLU A 37 11.97 -5.99 4.78
C GLU A 37 10.80 -5.05 5.14
N ILE A 38 10.33 -4.25 4.19
CA ILE A 38 9.15 -3.39 4.37
C ILE A 38 7.94 -4.22 4.82
N LEU A 39 7.65 -5.32 4.12
CA LEU A 39 6.51 -6.18 4.44
C LEU A 39 6.67 -6.91 5.78
N GLN A 40 7.89 -7.20 6.22
CA GLN A 40 8.16 -7.75 7.55
C GLN A 40 7.86 -6.71 8.64
N ASN A 41 8.30 -5.46 8.46
CA ASN A 41 8.05 -4.37 9.42
C ASN A 41 6.56 -4.04 9.58
N CYS A 42 5.75 -4.27 8.55
CA CYS A 42 4.29 -4.11 8.61
C CYS A 42 3.61 -5.06 9.61
N GLU A 43 4.25 -6.16 10.01
CA GLU A 43 3.70 -7.19 10.91
C GLU A 43 2.26 -7.62 10.55
N LEU A 44 2.02 -7.87 9.27
CA LEU A 44 0.68 -8.10 8.70
C LEU A 44 -0.11 -9.23 9.36
N LYS A 45 0.58 -10.17 10.02
CA LYS A 45 -0.04 -11.27 10.79
C LYS A 45 -0.84 -10.79 12.01
N SER A 46 -0.64 -9.55 12.46
CA SER A 46 -1.39 -8.95 13.57
C SER A 46 -2.77 -8.42 13.17
N PHE A 47 -3.09 -8.39 11.87
CA PHE A 47 -4.37 -7.92 11.34
C PHE A 47 -5.30 -9.10 10.97
N GLU A 48 -6.60 -8.84 10.87
CA GLU A 48 -7.55 -9.82 10.30
C GLU A 48 -7.13 -10.16 8.86
N SER A 49 -7.29 -11.43 8.46
CA SER A 49 -6.83 -11.96 7.17
C SER A 49 -7.18 -11.08 5.95
N LYS A 50 -8.43 -10.58 5.87
CA LYS A 50 -8.85 -9.70 4.75
C LYS A 50 -8.14 -8.34 4.78
N THR A 51 -8.00 -7.75 5.96
CA THR A 51 -7.30 -6.49 6.15
C THR A 51 -5.82 -6.64 5.86
N ALA A 52 -5.18 -7.72 6.34
CA ALA A 52 -3.79 -8.04 6.06
C ALA A 52 -3.54 -8.16 4.54
N GLN A 53 -4.40 -8.89 3.82
CA GLN A 53 -4.29 -9.05 2.37
C GLN A 53 -4.45 -7.72 1.62
N MET A 54 -5.39 -6.88 2.04
CA MET A 54 -5.60 -5.56 1.48
C MET A 54 -4.38 -4.65 1.68
N LEU A 55 -3.83 -4.62 2.89
CA LEU A 55 -2.66 -3.82 3.25
C LEU A 55 -1.40 -4.32 2.52
N GLU A 56 -1.17 -5.64 2.46
CA GLU A 56 -0.05 -6.21 1.72
C GLU A 56 -0.10 -5.82 0.24
N SER A 57 -1.26 -5.98 -0.38
CA SER A 57 -1.47 -5.61 -1.78
C SER A 57 -1.21 -4.13 -2.01
N ALA A 58 -1.67 -3.26 -1.11
CA ALA A 58 -1.45 -1.83 -1.20
C ALA A 58 0.03 -1.45 -1.09
N VAL A 59 0.76 -2.00 -0.12
CA VAL A 59 2.20 -1.75 0.06
C VAL A 59 2.99 -2.21 -1.18
N ARG A 60 2.68 -3.39 -1.72
CA ARG A 60 3.31 -3.90 -2.96
C ARG A 60 3.04 -2.99 -4.15
N VAL A 61 1.79 -2.56 -4.35
CA VAL A 61 1.45 -1.65 -5.45
C VAL A 61 2.14 -0.31 -5.30
N LEU A 62 2.17 0.27 -4.10
CA LEU A 62 2.87 1.52 -3.82
C LEU A 62 4.37 1.40 -4.14
N TYR A 63 5.02 0.31 -3.74
CA TYR A 63 6.45 0.10 -3.95
C TYR A 63 6.87 0.16 -5.43
N TYR A 64 6.05 -0.41 -6.32
CA TYR A 64 6.29 -0.43 -7.76
C TYR A 64 5.71 0.78 -8.51
N LYS A 65 5.00 1.68 -7.83
CA LYS A 65 4.35 2.82 -8.48
C LYS A 65 5.39 3.88 -8.88
N GLN A 66 5.34 4.34 -10.13
CA GLN A 66 6.27 5.38 -10.62
C GLN A 66 6.01 6.75 -9.99
N SER A 67 4.74 7.06 -9.71
CA SER A 67 4.34 8.27 -9.00
C SER A 67 2.92 8.15 -8.45
N ILE A 68 2.59 8.99 -7.47
CA ILE A 68 1.23 9.13 -6.94
C ILE A 68 0.92 10.60 -6.65
N LYS A 69 -0.34 11.00 -6.88
CA LYS A 69 -0.81 12.32 -6.46
C LYS A 69 -1.25 12.24 -5.00
N LEU A 70 -0.65 13.05 -4.13
CA LEU A 70 -0.96 13.14 -2.71
C LEU A 70 -1.12 14.62 -2.35
N SER A 71 -2.28 15.02 -1.81
CA SER A 71 -2.54 16.38 -1.32
C SER A 71 -2.15 17.50 -2.30
N GLY A 72 -2.37 17.30 -3.60
CA GLY A 72 -2.05 18.26 -4.65
C GLY A 72 -0.62 18.17 -5.20
N ALA A 73 0.29 17.49 -4.52
CA ALA A 73 1.63 17.20 -5.00
C ALA A 73 1.70 15.86 -5.77
N VAL A 74 2.70 15.70 -6.63
CA VAL A 74 3.04 14.42 -7.28
C VAL A 74 4.30 13.89 -6.64
N LEU A 75 4.17 12.79 -5.90
CA LEU A 75 5.29 12.11 -5.25
C LEU A 75 5.92 11.14 -6.26
N PRO A 76 7.24 11.24 -6.53
CA PRO A 76 7.94 10.27 -7.37
C PRO A 76 8.21 8.97 -6.61
N GLN A 77 8.51 7.89 -7.35
CA GLN A 77 8.78 6.56 -6.79
C GLN A 77 9.83 6.55 -5.67
N SER A 78 10.89 7.35 -5.78
CA SER A 78 11.93 7.44 -4.75
C SER A 78 11.34 7.86 -3.40
N GLU A 79 10.46 8.87 -3.41
CA GLU A 79 9.79 9.32 -2.18
C GLU A 79 8.74 8.35 -1.68
N ILE A 80 8.03 7.67 -2.59
CA ILE A 80 7.11 6.60 -2.21
C ILE A 80 7.87 5.51 -1.46
N ARG A 81 9.02 5.05 -1.99
CA ARG A 81 9.86 4.04 -1.33
C ARG A 81 10.45 4.56 -0.01
N ASN A 82 10.88 5.82 0.05
CA ASN A 82 11.37 6.44 1.30
C ASN A 82 10.32 6.42 2.41
N LEU A 83 9.06 6.70 2.09
CA LEU A 83 7.95 6.59 3.04
C LEU A 83 7.68 5.13 3.39
N LEU A 84 7.62 4.22 2.40
CA LEU A 84 7.35 2.81 2.67
C LEU A 84 8.37 2.15 3.60
N ARG A 85 9.65 2.55 3.57
CA ARG A 85 10.67 2.06 4.51
C ARG A 85 10.35 2.35 5.98
N LYS A 86 9.50 3.34 6.25
CA LYS A 86 9.08 3.74 7.58
C LYS A 86 7.72 3.13 7.98
N VAL A 87 7.03 2.44 7.06
CA VAL A 87 5.79 1.74 7.38
C VAL A 87 6.09 0.63 8.37
N ASN A 88 5.33 0.62 9.45
CA ASN A 88 5.32 -0.43 10.46
C ASN A 88 3.88 -0.76 10.87
N ARG A 89 3.73 -1.73 11.78
CA ARG A 89 2.44 -2.12 12.34
C ARG A 89 1.58 -0.94 12.80
N ASP A 90 2.15 -0.02 13.58
CA ASP A 90 1.39 1.05 14.23
C ASP A 90 0.91 2.08 13.21
N THR A 91 1.75 2.46 12.24
CA THR A 91 1.32 3.32 11.12
C THR A 91 0.19 2.70 10.29
N LEU A 92 0.16 1.37 10.16
CA LEU A 92 -0.93 0.67 9.48
C LEU A 92 -2.21 0.59 10.32
N ILE A 93 -2.10 0.53 11.64
CA ILE A 93 -3.25 0.65 12.55
C ILE A 93 -3.90 2.02 12.38
N ASP A 94 -3.11 3.10 12.40
CA ASP A 94 -3.61 4.46 12.19
C ASP A 94 -4.31 4.59 10.84
N ALA A 95 -3.70 4.04 9.79
CA ALA A 95 -4.31 4.01 8.46
C ALA A 95 -5.66 3.28 8.45
N VAL A 96 -5.75 2.11 9.10
CA VAL A 96 -7.00 1.34 9.20
C VAL A 96 -8.06 2.11 9.98
N GLU A 97 -7.69 2.77 11.08
CA GLU A 97 -8.65 3.57 11.86
C GLU A 97 -9.19 4.75 11.06
N VAL A 98 -8.37 5.43 10.27
CA VAL A 98 -8.84 6.48 9.33
C VAL A 98 -9.82 5.92 8.30
N LEU A 99 -9.56 4.72 7.77
CA LEU A 99 -10.48 4.08 6.82
C LEU A 99 -11.82 3.71 7.48
N ARG A 100 -11.79 3.22 8.73
CA ARG A 100 -13.00 2.81 9.46
C ARG A 100 -13.91 3.96 9.83
N HIS A 101 -13.33 5.13 10.11
CA HIS A 101 -14.08 6.35 10.46
C HIS A 101 -14.50 7.18 9.24
N ASN A 102 -14.12 6.78 8.01
CA ASN A 102 -14.56 7.50 6.82
C ASN A 102 -16.01 7.14 6.46
N GLU A 103 -16.92 8.08 6.73
CA GLU A 103 -18.35 7.96 6.39
C GLU A 103 -18.69 8.44 4.97
N ASN A 104 -17.73 9.04 4.26
CA ASN A 104 -17.95 9.62 2.93
C ASN A 104 -17.84 8.57 1.82
N GLU A 105 -18.59 8.77 0.74
CA GLU A 105 -18.44 7.96 -0.47
C GLU A 105 -17.07 8.18 -1.12
N VAL A 106 -16.31 7.10 -1.27
CA VAL A 106 -14.97 7.14 -1.88
C VAL A 106 -15.05 6.67 -3.33
N GLN A 107 -14.89 7.61 -4.27
CA GLN A 107 -14.93 7.33 -5.71
C GLN A 107 -13.80 6.39 -6.19
N ASN A 108 -12.63 6.44 -5.53
CA ASN A 108 -11.51 5.55 -5.80
C ASN A 108 -10.97 4.93 -4.50
N PRO A 109 -11.54 3.81 -4.02
CA PRO A 109 -11.16 3.19 -2.75
C PRO A 109 -9.68 2.78 -2.69
N GLN A 110 -9.11 2.30 -3.81
CA GLN A 110 -7.69 1.92 -3.87
C GLN A 110 -6.77 3.14 -3.74
N GLY A 111 -7.07 4.21 -4.49
CA GLY A 111 -6.30 5.46 -4.41
C GLY A 111 -6.41 6.11 -3.02
N TYR A 112 -7.57 6.02 -2.39
CA TYR A 112 -7.77 6.49 -1.03
C TYR A 112 -6.95 5.69 -0.02
N LEU A 113 -6.99 4.36 -0.08
CA LEU A 113 -6.15 3.48 0.75
C LEU A 113 -4.66 3.84 0.64
N TYR A 114 -4.16 4.04 -0.58
CA TYR A 114 -2.76 4.44 -0.79
C TYR A 114 -2.43 5.78 -0.14
N SER A 115 -3.34 6.75 -0.28
CA SER A 115 -3.18 8.08 0.31
C SER A 115 -3.18 8.01 1.82
N VAL A 116 -4.07 7.22 2.41
CA VAL A 116 -4.18 7.05 3.87
C VAL A 116 -2.91 6.39 4.44
N ILE A 117 -2.39 5.34 3.80
CA ILE A 117 -1.12 4.70 4.23
C ILE A 117 0.04 5.70 4.19
N LEU A 118 0.21 6.42 3.08
CA LEU A 118 1.31 7.38 2.94
C LEU A 118 1.17 8.57 3.92
N ASN A 119 -0.06 9.01 4.19
CA ASN A 119 -0.34 10.07 5.15
C ASN A 119 -0.06 9.62 6.59
N ALA A 120 -0.44 8.40 6.98
CA ALA A 120 -0.20 7.89 8.34
C ALA A 120 1.29 7.86 8.66
N VAL A 121 2.11 7.34 7.75
CA VAL A 121 3.57 7.31 7.90
C VAL A 121 4.16 8.72 7.96
N ASN A 122 3.65 9.63 7.11
CA ASN A 122 4.15 11.00 7.08
C ASN A 122 3.75 11.77 8.34
N ALA A 123 2.58 11.50 8.91
CA ALA A 123 2.10 12.10 10.16
C ALA A 123 2.97 11.69 11.36
N ASP A 124 3.38 10.42 11.44
CA ASP A 124 4.30 9.94 12.48
C ASP A 124 5.68 10.61 12.37
N TYR A 125 6.21 10.73 11.13
CA TYR A 125 7.46 11.44 10.87
C TYR A 125 7.36 12.94 11.20
N THR A 126 6.25 13.59 10.83
CA THR A 126 6.04 15.01 11.08
C THR A 126 5.73 15.29 12.55
N SER A 127 5.01 14.41 13.26
CA SER A 127 4.77 14.55 14.70
C SER A 127 6.07 14.44 15.49
N THR A 128 6.96 13.51 15.11
CA THR A 128 8.31 13.41 15.67
C THR A 128 9.16 14.67 15.39
N LEU A 129 8.95 15.33 14.24
CA LEU A 129 9.65 16.55 13.86
C LEU A 129 9.04 17.84 14.45
N LEU A 130 7.76 17.82 14.80
CA LEU A 130 6.98 18.95 15.33
C LEU A 130 6.87 18.96 16.85
N GLU A 131 7.57 18.07 17.57
CA GLU A 131 7.89 18.27 18.97
C GLU A 131 8.85 19.47 19.09
N LEU A 132 8.31 20.68 18.86
CA LEU A 132 8.98 21.92 19.17
C LEU A 132 9.18 21.94 20.68
N PRO A 133 10.42 22.08 21.17
CA PRO A 133 10.62 22.21 22.61
C PRO A 133 9.84 23.44 23.10
N ASP A 134 9.21 23.33 24.28
CA ASP A 134 8.33 24.37 24.86
C ASP A 134 8.97 25.77 24.90
N ASN A 135 10.30 25.85 24.83
CA ASN A 135 11.07 27.10 24.79
C ASN A 135 11.12 27.80 23.41
N MET A 136 10.58 27.21 22.34
CA MET A 136 10.60 27.77 20.99
C MET A 136 9.28 28.43 20.55
N ILE A 137 8.18 28.19 21.27
CA ILE A 137 6.91 28.88 21.01
C ILE A 137 6.85 30.14 21.88
N ASN A 138 7.50 31.21 21.40
CA ASN A 138 7.22 32.53 21.94
C ASN A 138 5.78 32.91 21.57
N ARG A 139 4.97 33.22 22.58
CA ARG A 139 3.54 33.57 22.46
C ARG A 139 3.29 34.72 21.45
N GLU A 140 4.31 35.53 21.16
CA GLU A 140 4.30 36.61 20.15
C GLU A 140 4.36 36.12 18.69
N MET A 141 4.80 34.89 18.39
CA MET A 141 4.87 34.37 17.02
C MET A 141 3.55 33.77 16.51
N LEU A 142 2.56 33.57 17.39
CA LEU A 142 1.26 32.98 17.04
C LEU A 142 0.16 34.01 16.77
N TYR A 143 0.41 35.28 17.08
CA TYR A 143 -0.48 36.39 16.75
C TYR A 143 0.37 37.54 16.21
N ALA A 144 0.55 37.58 14.88
CA ALA A 144 0.84 38.85 14.23
C ALA A 144 -0.36 39.75 14.51
N SER A 145 -0.16 40.73 15.38
CA SER A 145 -1.16 41.73 15.70
C SER A 145 -1.20 42.73 14.54
N ASP A 146 -2.29 42.71 13.78
CA ASP A 146 -2.74 43.90 13.05
C ASP A 146 -3.67 44.72 13.95
#